data_AF-X1U478-F1
#
_entry.id   AF-X1U478-F1
#
_cell.length_a   1.000
_cell.length_b   1.000
_cell.length_c   1.000
_cell.angle_alpha   90.00
_cell.angle_beta   90.00
_cell.angle_gamma   90.00
#
_symmetry.space_group_name_H-M   'P 1'
#
loop_
_entity.id
_entity.type
_entity.pdbx_description
1 polymer ?
#
loop_
_entity_poly.entity_id
_entity_poly.type
_entity_poly.pdbx_seq_one_letter_code
_entity_poly.pdbx_strand_id
1 'polypeptide(L)'
;CLQFISERPMNVPFAFREKWEDRLYGCTTCQEVCPKNIKVKVKPKKYRPKYGFVGSKIPLIPLLTITQEEFQNYFAYNQIAMRPREAIKRNAVLALGNIGDSKAVVPLVKTLQEDDNSMVRGHAAWALGKIGGEKAKFALEKALKIERDEEVRKEIINC
;
A
#
# COMPACT_ATOMS: atom_id res chain seq x y z
N CYS A 1 2.49 11.33 -11.60
CA CYS A 1 1.97 10.08 -12.22
C CYS A 1 1.90 8.99 -11.15
N LEU A 2 0.76 8.31 -10.96
CA LEU A 2 0.64 7.26 -9.93
C LEU A 2 1.55 6.06 -10.20
N GLN A 3 1.77 5.70 -11.48
CA GLN A 3 2.76 4.69 -11.87
C GLN A 3 4.15 5.02 -11.28
N PHE A 4 4.63 6.26 -11.51
CA PHE A 4 5.93 6.72 -11.04
C PHE A 4 6.10 6.58 -9.52
N ILE A 5 5.05 6.94 -8.77
CA ILE A 5 5.06 6.89 -7.29
C ILE A 5 5.05 5.44 -6.80
N SER A 6 4.25 4.58 -7.44
CA SER A 6 4.02 3.20 -7.00
C SER A 6 5.28 2.33 -7.03
N GLU A 7 6.25 2.68 -7.88
CA GLU A 7 7.48 1.93 -8.09
C GLU A 7 8.62 2.34 -7.16
N ARG A 8 8.51 3.50 -6.50
CA ARG A 8 9.63 4.14 -5.79
C ARG A 8 9.42 4.13 -4.27
N PRO A 9 10.48 3.88 -3.48
CA PRO A 9 10.43 3.93 -2.02
C PRO A 9 10.51 5.39 -1.57
N MET A 10 9.42 6.12 -1.79
CA MET A 10 9.28 7.53 -1.43
C MET A 10 7.96 7.76 -0.70
N ASN A 11 7.86 8.82 0.10
CA ASN A 11 6.58 9.18 0.69
C ASN A 11 5.55 9.51 -0.41
N VAL A 12 4.32 8.98 -0.30
CA VAL A 12 3.22 9.40 -1.19
C VAL A 12 2.74 10.76 -0.71
N PRO A 13 2.77 11.80 -1.56
CA PRO A 13 2.23 13.10 -1.20
C PRO A 13 0.75 12.97 -0.83
N PHE A 14 0.32 13.70 0.20
CA PHE A 14 -1.02 13.60 0.78
C PHE A 14 -2.14 13.66 -0.27
N ALA A 15 -2.03 14.57 -1.25
CA ALA A 15 -2.98 14.76 -2.34
C ALA A 15 -3.21 13.52 -3.25
N PHE A 16 -2.34 12.50 -3.18
CA PHE A 16 -2.46 11.26 -3.95
C PHE A 16 -2.89 10.05 -3.10
N ARG A 17 -2.90 10.15 -1.77
CA ARG A 17 -3.16 8.99 -0.90
C ARG A 17 -4.58 8.48 -1.01
N GLU A 18 -5.56 9.39 -1.10
CA GLU A 18 -6.97 8.99 -1.29
C GLU A 18 -7.23 8.45 -2.70
N LYS A 19 -6.57 9.05 -3.70
CA LYS A 19 -6.61 8.61 -5.10
C LYS A 19 -5.89 7.28 -5.34
N TRP A 20 -5.31 6.71 -4.28
CA TRP A 20 -4.60 5.44 -4.35
C TRP A 20 -5.56 4.26 -4.45
N GLU A 21 -6.76 4.37 -3.87
CA GLU A 21 -7.78 3.30 -3.88
C GLU A 21 -7.18 1.96 -3.40
N ASP A 22 -7.45 0.83 -4.08
CA ASP A 22 -6.97 -0.52 -3.74
C ASP A 22 -5.64 -0.90 -4.43
N ARG A 23 -4.92 0.09 -4.97
CA ARG A 23 -3.76 -0.11 -5.84
C ARG A 23 -2.53 -0.61 -5.09
N LEU A 24 -2.02 -1.77 -5.49
CA LEU A 24 -0.74 -2.25 -5.00
C LEU A 24 0.45 -1.86 -5.92
N TYR A 25 0.26 -1.67 -7.23
CA TYR A 25 1.32 -1.31 -8.17
C TYR A 25 0.77 -0.80 -9.50
N GLY A 26 1.41 0.24 -10.04
CA GLY A 26 1.14 0.80 -11.34
C GLY A 26 -0.24 1.45 -11.50
N CYS A 27 -0.48 2.12 -12.63
CA CYS A 27 -1.74 2.81 -12.90
C CYS A 27 -2.12 2.73 -14.39
N THR A 28 -3.34 2.24 -14.65
CA THR A 28 -3.92 2.06 -15.98
C THR A 28 -5.06 3.01 -16.28
N THR A 29 -5.44 3.89 -15.35
CA THR A 29 -6.60 4.76 -15.44
C THR A 29 -6.63 5.59 -16.74
N CYS A 30 -5.50 6.16 -17.15
CA CYS A 30 -5.43 6.93 -18.41
C CYS A 30 -5.67 6.08 -19.67
N GLN A 31 -5.31 4.79 -19.63
CA GLN A 31 -5.58 3.86 -20.73
C GLN A 31 -7.01 3.35 -20.70
N GLU A 32 -7.58 3.15 -19.51
CA GLU A 32 -8.96 2.67 -19.30
C GLU A 32 -10.00 3.70 -19.77
N VAL A 33 -9.74 5.00 -19.55
CA VAL A 33 -10.63 6.08 -20.00
C VAL A 33 -10.42 6.47 -21.48
N CYS A 34 -9.39 5.94 -22.14
CA CYS A 34 -9.05 6.34 -23.50
C CYS A 34 -10.13 5.87 -24.50
N PRO A 35 -10.77 6.78 -25.28
CA PRO A 35 -11.81 6.42 -26.25
C PRO A 35 -11.38 5.42 -27.32
N LYS A 36 -10.07 5.36 -27.62
CA LYS A 36 -9.50 4.38 -28.54
C LYS A 36 -9.42 2.99 -27.90
N ASN A 37 -9.03 2.90 -26.63
CA ASN A 37 -8.86 1.62 -25.93
C ASN A 37 -10.18 1.01 -25.47
N ILE A 38 -11.17 1.82 -25.08
CA ILE A 38 -12.51 1.32 -24.67
C ILE A 38 -13.17 0.50 -25.79
N LYS A 39 -12.90 0.86 -27.06
CA LYS A 39 -13.44 0.16 -28.22
C LYS A 39 -12.71 -1.15 -28.53
N VAL A 40 -11.51 -1.35 -28.00
CA VAL A 40 -10.68 -2.53 -28.24
C VAL A 40 -11.01 -3.59 -27.19
N LYS A 41 -11.82 -4.59 -27.59
CA LYS A 41 -12.06 -5.78 -26.77
C LYS A 41 -10.86 -6.72 -26.87
N VAL A 42 -9.87 -6.55 -25.99
CA VAL A 42 -8.74 -7.49 -25.89
C VAL A 42 -9.25 -8.78 -25.23
N LYS A 43 -9.25 -9.90 -25.96
CA LYS A 43 -9.43 -11.21 -25.34
C LYS A 43 -8.18 -11.47 -24.49
N PRO A 44 -8.30 -11.67 -23.15
CA PRO A 44 -7.13 -11.98 -22.34
C PRO A 44 -6.48 -13.25 -22.88
N LYS A 45 -5.17 -13.22 -23.16
CA LYS A 45 -4.40 -14.44 -23.47
C LYS A 45 -4.62 -15.43 -22.30
N LYS A 46 -4.69 -16.74 -22.60
CA LYS A 46 -5.01 -17.83 -21.64
C LYS A 46 -4.17 -17.80 -20.35
N TYR A 47 -3.00 -17.18 -20.38
CA TYR A 47 -2.18 -16.93 -19.20
C TYR A 47 -2.71 -15.71 -18.43
N ARG A 48 -3.55 -15.97 -17.43
CA ARG A 48 -3.74 -15.03 -16.33
C ARG A 48 -2.64 -15.35 -15.31
N PRO A 49 -1.68 -14.47 -15.03
CA PRO A 49 -0.84 -14.67 -13.87
C PRO A 49 -1.76 -14.88 -12.66
N LYS A 50 -1.41 -15.85 -11.80
CA LYS A 50 -2.21 -16.28 -10.64
C LYS A 50 -2.65 -15.09 -9.77
N TYR A 51 -1.84 -14.05 -9.81
CA TYR A 51 -2.08 -12.71 -9.28
C TYR A 51 -2.20 -11.79 -10.50
N GLY A 52 -3.38 -11.21 -10.74
CA GLY A 52 -3.67 -10.40 -11.94
C GLY A 52 -2.83 -9.12 -12.03
N PHE A 53 -3.25 -8.17 -12.87
CA PHE A 53 -2.81 -6.78 -12.70
C PHE A 53 -3.03 -6.41 -11.24
N VAL A 54 -2.02 -5.82 -10.67
CA VAL A 54 -1.86 -5.63 -9.25
C VAL A 54 -3.07 -4.86 -8.71
N GLY A 55 -3.99 -5.59 -8.08
CA GLY A 55 -5.34 -5.17 -7.74
C GLY A 55 -5.99 -6.18 -6.79
N SER A 56 -7.28 -5.98 -6.48
CA SER A 56 -8.14 -6.63 -5.47
C SER A 56 -8.01 -8.13 -5.16
N LYS A 57 -7.24 -8.91 -5.94
CA LYS A 57 -7.01 -10.36 -5.71
C LYS A 57 -5.73 -10.69 -4.96
N ILE A 58 -4.81 -9.74 -4.79
CA ILE A 58 -3.62 -9.97 -3.96
C ILE A 58 -3.99 -9.66 -2.50
N PRO A 59 -3.81 -10.61 -1.57
CA PRO A 59 -4.08 -10.35 -0.16
C PRO A 59 -3.06 -9.33 0.34
N LEU A 60 -3.53 -8.15 0.76
CA LEU A 60 -2.66 -7.04 1.15
C LEU A 60 -2.04 -7.23 2.54
N ILE A 61 -2.79 -7.82 3.49
CA ILE A 61 -2.33 -8.03 4.87
C ILE A 61 -1.04 -8.87 4.95
N PRO A 62 -0.92 -10.02 4.26
CA PRO A 62 0.34 -10.79 4.25
C PRO A 62 1.56 -10.02 3.75
N LEU A 63 1.37 -9.01 2.89
CA LEU A 63 2.47 -8.20 2.37
C LEU A 63 3.09 -7.30 3.45
N LEU A 64 2.36 -6.99 4.53
CA LEU A 64 2.87 -6.14 5.61
C LEU A 64 4.02 -6.79 6.38
N THR A 65 4.07 -8.12 6.42
CA THR A 65 5.10 -8.89 7.14
C THR A 65 6.00 -9.70 6.22
N ILE A 66 5.89 -9.52 4.90
CA ILE A 66 6.65 -10.31 3.93
C ILE A 66 8.16 -10.09 4.06
N THR A 67 8.91 -11.18 4.14
CA THR A 67 10.37 -11.13 4.14
C THR A 67 10.90 -10.80 2.75
N GLN A 68 12.18 -10.43 2.64
CA GLN A 68 12.78 -10.14 1.33
C GLN A 68 12.79 -11.40 0.44
N GLU A 69 13.07 -12.56 1.02
CA GLU A 69 13.08 -13.85 0.33
C GLU A 69 11.68 -14.21 -0.19
N GLU A 70 10.66 -14.17 0.69
CA GLU A 70 9.28 -14.42 0.29
C GLU A 70 8.81 -13.43 -0.78
N PHE A 71 9.20 -12.16 -0.68
CA PHE A 71 8.84 -11.15 -1.68
C PHE A 71 9.41 -11.49 -3.06
N GLN A 72 10.69 -11.86 -3.13
CA GLN A 72 11.33 -12.25 -4.39
C GLN A 72 10.68 -13.51 -4.97
N ASN A 73 10.36 -14.50 -4.12
CA ASN A 73 9.68 -15.72 -4.56
C ASN A 73 8.24 -15.46 -5.02
N TYR A 74 7.49 -14.64 -4.27
CA TYR A 74 6.07 -14.36 -4.53
C TYR A 74 5.87 -13.56 -5.81
N PHE A 75 6.77 -12.61 -6.11
CA PHE A 75 6.70 -11.76 -7.29
C PHE A 75 7.65 -12.18 -8.42
N ALA A 76 8.35 -13.31 -8.31
CA ALA A 76 9.45 -13.73 -9.20
C ALA A 76 9.19 -13.59 -10.71
N TYR A 77 7.95 -13.79 -11.13
CA TYR A 77 7.55 -13.80 -12.54
C TYR A 77 6.83 -12.52 -12.99
N ASN A 78 6.94 -11.43 -12.24
CA ASN A 78 6.37 -10.14 -12.62
C ASN A 78 7.28 -8.97 -12.27
N GLN A 79 6.95 -7.79 -12.81
CA GLN A 79 7.77 -6.59 -12.69
C GLN A 79 7.92 -6.08 -11.25
N ILE A 80 7.07 -6.52 -10.31
CA ILE A 80 7.17 -6.11 -8.90
C ILE A 80 8.43 -6.68 -8.24
N ALA A 81 8.93 -7.86 -8.66
CA ALA A 81 10.17 -8.42 -8.10
C ALA A 81 11.38 -7.48 -8.25
N MET A 82 11.37 -6.64 -9.30
CA MET A 82 12.41 -5.64 -9.59
C MET A 82 12.18 -4.30 -8.86
N ARG A 83 11.31 -4.26 -7.85
CA ARG A 83 10.95 -3.03 -7.13
C ARG A 83 11.32 -3.16 -5.66
N PRO A 84 11.67 -2.06 -5.00
CA PRO A 84 11.93 -2.07 -3.56
C PRO A 84 10.70 -2.59 -2.82
N ARG A 85 10.90 -3.60 -1.98
CA ARG A 85 9.84 -4.25 -1.21
C ARG A 85 9.05 -3.23 -0.39
N GLU A 86 9.75 -2.26 0.19
CA GLU A 86 9.23 -1.20 1.04
C GLU A 86 8.25 -0.30 0.27
N ALA A 87 8.49 -0.06 -1.03
CA ALA A 87 7.55 0.68 -1.88
C ALA A 87 6.23 -0.08 -2.04
N ILE A 88 6.29 -1.40 -2.18
CA ILE A 88 5.13 -2.28 -2.33
C ILE A 88 4.39 -2.46 -1.01
N LYS A 89 5.10 -2.64 0.11
CA LYS A 89 4.52 -2.62 1.46
C LYS A 89 3.75 -1.33 1.71
N ARG A 90 4.37 -0.18 1.40
CA ARG A 90 3.74 1.14 1.51
C ARG A 90 2.49 1.28 0.65
N ASN A 91 2.49 0.73 -0.57
CA ASN A 91 1.29 0.72 -1.42
C ASN A 91 0.19 -0.16 -0.80
N ALA A 92 0.53 -1.32 -0.23
CA ALA A 92 -0.42 -2.20 0.45
C ALA A 92 -1.05 -1.52 1.67
N VAL A 93 -0.25 -0.80 2.46
CA VAL A 93 -0.71 -0.01 3.60
C VAL A 93 -1.72 1.07 3.16
N LEU A 94 -1.39 1.85 2.12
CA LEU A 94 -2.31 2.85 1.57
C LEU A 94 -3.62 2.23 1.10
N ALA A 95 -3.53 1.11 0.38
CA ALA A 95 -4.69 0.39 -0.11
C ALA A 95 -5.58 -0.12 1.04
N LEU A 96 -4.99 -0.68 2.09
CA LEU A 96 -5.73 -1.09 3.29
C LEU A 96 -6.45 0.09 3.96
N GLY A 97 -5.80 1.24 4.08
CA GLY A 97 -6.40 2.46 4.62
C GLY A 97 -7.59 2.96 3.79
N ASN A 98 -7.49 2.91 2.47
CA ASN A 98 -8.60 3.31 1.58
C ASN A 98 -9.73 2.27 1.52
N ILE A 99 -9.42 0.97 1.66
CA ILE A 99 -10.43 -0.09 1.73
C ILE A 99 -11.26 0.04 3.02
N GLY A 100 -10.66 0.45 4.13
CA GLY A 100 -11.40 0.72 5.36
C GLY A 100 -11.82 -0.52 6.16
N ASP A 101 -11.33 -1.72 5.83
CA ASP A 101 -11.70 -2.96 6.53
C ASP A 101 -11.06 -2.98 7.93
N SER A 102 -11.89 -3.11 8.98
CA SER A 102 -11.46 -3.16 10.38
C SER A 102 -10.51 -4.33 10.68
N LYS A 103 -10.52 -5.40 9.87
CA LYS A 103 -9.54 -6.49 9.95
C LYS A 103 -8.11 -6.05 9.71
N ALA A 104 -7.90 -4.93 9.00
CA ALA A 104 -6.58 -4.38 8.74
C ALA A 104 -5.98 -3.64 9.94
N VAL A 105 -6.79 -3.25 10.94
CA VAL A 105 -6.32 -2.45 12.08
C VAL A 105 -5.20 -3.16 12.84
N VAL A 106 -5.37 -4.44 13.18
CA VAL A 106 -4.34 -5.17 13.95
C VAL A 106 -3.02 -5.31 13.18
N PRO A 107 -3.03 -5.76 11.91
CA PRO A 107 -1.83 -5.75 11.09
C PRO A 107 -1.18 -4.37 10.95
N LEU A 108 -1.96 -3.31 10.72
CA LEU A 108 -1.43 -1.95 10.57
C LEU A 108 -0.82 -1.40 11.85
N VAL A 109 -1.40 -1.71 13.02
CA VAL A 109 -0.81 -1.37 14.32
C VAL A 109 0.55 -2.05 14.48
N LYS A 110 0.66 -3.32 14.11
CA LYS A 110 1.93 -4.04 14.13
C LYS A 110 2.94 -3.39 13.18
N THR A 111 2.54 -3.03 11.96
CA THR A 111 3.39 -2.31 11.01
C THR A 111 3.87 -0.97 11.56
N LEU A 112 2.99 -0.19 12.19
CA LEU A 112 3.36 1.09 12.82
C LEU A 112 4.38 0.91 13.95
N GLN A 113 4.39 -0.24 14.64
CA GLN A 113 5.25 -0.46 15.80
C GLN A 113 6.58 -1.14 15.46
N GLU A 114 6.60 -2.01 14.45
CA GLU A 114 7.69 -2.97 14.24
C GLU A 114 8.36 -2.87 12.87
N ASP A 115 7.82 -2.12 11.90
CA ASP A 115 8.45 -2.04 10.58
C ASP A 115 9.75 -1.22 10.63
N ASP A 116 10.84 -1.77 10.10
CA ASP A 116 12.14 -1.09 10.08
C ASP A 116 12.13 0.20 9.24
N ASN A 117 11.23 0.29 8.25
CA ASN A 117 11.18 1.40 7.32
C ASN A 117 10.22 2.50 7.80
N SER A 118 10.75 3.68 8.13
CA SER A 118 9.95 4.80 8.64
C SER A 118 8.88 5.30 7.67
N MET A 119 9.13 5.27 6.35
CA MET A 119 8.08 5.57 5.36
C MET A 119 6.90 4.60 5.50
N VAL A 120 7.13 3.30 5.65
CA VAL A 120 6.05 2.32 5.83
C VAL A 120 5.30 2.59 7.14
N ARG A 121 6.01 2.84 8.24
CA ARG A 121 5.39 3.19 9.55
C ARG A 121 4.52 4.45 9.45
N GLY A 122 5.01 5.52 8.83
CA GLY A 122 4.25 6.75 8.64
C GLY A 122 2.97 6.54 7.83
N HIS A 123 3.02 5.75 6.76
CA HIS A 123 1.81 5.41 6.01
C HIS A 123 0.85 4.51 6.81
N ALA A 124 1.37 3.68 7.72
CA ALA A 124 0.53 2.87 8.61
C ALA A 124 -0.22 3.74 9.62
N ALA A 125 0.42 4.79 10.14
CA ALA A 125 -0.25 5.80 10.96
C ALA A 125 -1.39 6.48 10.19
N TRP A 126 -1.12 6.95 8.97
CA TRP A 126 -2.15 7.55 8.11
C TRP A 126 -3.31 6.59 7.84
N ALA A 127 -3.03 5.33 7.51
CA ALA A 127 -4.05 4.32 7.25
C ALA A 127 -4.90 4.03 8.49
N LEU A 128 -4.30 4.00 9.68
CA LEU A 128 -5.01 3.83 10.95
C LEU A 128 -5.92 5.02 11.25
N GLY A 129 -5.47 6.26 11.06
CA GLY A 129 -6.33 7.44 11.23
C GLY A 129 -7.51 7.43 10.25
N LYS A 130 -7.25 7.05 9.00
CA LYS A 130 -8.30 6.92 7.97
C LYS A 130 -9.34 5.83 8.27
N ILE A 131 -8.91 4.65 8.75
CA ILE A 131 -9.84 3.58 9.16
C ILE A 131 -10.62 4.00 10.41
N GLY A 132 -9.94 4.66 11.35
CA GLY A 132 -10.52 5.14 12.60
C GLY A 132 -10.89 4.03 13.58
N GLY A 133 -11.73 4.39 14.56
CA GLY A 133 -12.15 3.53 15.67
C GLY A 133 -11.21 3.57 16.88
N GLU A 134 -11.73 3.14 18.03
CA GLU A 134 -11.04 3.26 19.32
C GLU A 134 -9.68 2.57 19.34
N LYS A 135 -9.58 1.38 18.72
CA LYS A 135 -8.33 0.62 18.67
C LYS A 135 -7.25 1.32 17.85
N ALA A 136 -7.62 1.94 16.73
CA ALA A 136 -6.68 2.70 15.91
C ALA A 136 -6.21 3.95 16.65
N LYS A 137 -7.14 4.71 17.24
CA LYS A 137 -6.83 5.89 18.06
C LYS A 137 -5.88 5.57 19.21
N PHE A 138 -6.19 4.55 20.00
CA PHE A 138 -5.34 4.12 21.12
C PHE A 138 -3.93 3.71 20.65
N ALA A 139 -3.84 3.01 19.52
CA ALA A 139 -2.56 2.61 18.96
C ALA A 139 -1.72 3.81 18.49
N LEU A 140 -2.34 4.81 17.86
CA LEU A 140 -1.69 6.05 17.44
C LEU A 140 -1.17 6.86 18.64
N GLU A 141 -1.99 7.04 19.67
CA GLU A 141 -1.60 7.71 20.92
C GLU A 141 -0.41 7.02 21.61
N LYS A 142 -0.40 5.68 21.62
CA LYS A 142 0.71 4.90 22.17
C LYS A 142 1.96 5.05 21.31
N ALA A 143 1.83 4.96 19.98
CA ALA A 143 2.95 5.09 19.04
C ALA A 143 3.62 6.47 19.15
N LEU A 144 2.84 7.55 19.31
CA LEU A 144 3.37 8.91 19.43
C LEU A 144 4.32 9.10 20.64
N LYS A 145 4.16 8.30 21.71
CA LYS A 145 5.02 8.39 22.90
C LYS A 145 6.39 7.74 22.71
N ILE A 146 6.51 6.80 21.77
CA ILE A 146 7.71 5.98 21.59
C ILE A 146 8.41 6.18 20.24
N GLU A 147 7.70 6.67 19.22
CA GLU A 147 8.26 6.93 17.90
C GLU A 147 9.26 8.08 17.94
N ARG A 148 10.42 7.83 17.32
CA ARG A 148 11.58 8.74 17.30
C ARG A 148 11.78 9.41 15.94
N ASP A 149 11.22 8.85 14.88
CA ASP A 149 11.26 9.44 13.55
C ASP A 149 10.26 10.60 13.45
N GLU A 150 10.78 11.81 13.23
CA GLU A 150 9.98 13.04 13.18
C GLU A 150 8.92 13.04 12.07
N GLU A 151 9.20 12.40 10.93
CA GLU A 151 8.23 12.32 9.84
C GLU A 151 7.09 11.37 10.21
N VAL A 152 7.38 10.24 10.85
CA VAL A 152 6.34 9.33 11.36
C VAL A 152 5.50 10.00 12.44
N ARG A 153 6.11 10.78 13.34
CA ARG A 153 5.39 11.56 14.37
C ARG A 153 4.42 12.55 13.73
N LYS A 154 4.84 13.26 12.68
CA LYS A 154 3.94 14.16 11.91
C LYS A 154 2.76 13.41 11.31
N GLU A 155 2.99 12.23 10.75
CA GLU A 155 1.90 11.39 10.22
C GLU A 155 0.92 10.97 11.31
N ILE A 156 1.39 10.62 12.52
CA ILE A 156 0.53 10.26 13.66
C ILE A 156 -0.27 11.47 14.18
N ILE A 157 0.27 12.69 14.08
CA ILE A 157 -0.42 13.90 14.54
C ILE A 157 -1.48 14.37 13.52
N ASN A 158 -1.20 14.19 12.23
CA ASN A 158 -2.03 14.69 11.14
C ASN A 158 -3.08 13.67 10.63
N CYS A 159 -3.17 12.49 11.26
CA CYS A 159 -4.06 11.41 10.84
C CYS A 159 -5.49 11.56 11.35
#